data_AF-A0A392NRY3-F1
#
_entry.id   AF-A0A392NRY3-F1
#
_cell.length_a   1.000
_cell.length_b   1.000
_cell.length_c   1.000
_cell.angle_alpha   90.00
_cell.angle_beta   90.00
_cell.angle_gamma   90.00
#
_symmetry.space_group_name_H-M   'P 1'
#
loop_
_entity.id
_entity.type
_entity.pdbx_description
1 polymer ?
#
loop_
_entity_poly.entity_id
_entity_poly.type
_entity_poly.pdbx_seq_one_letter_code
_entity_poly.pdbx_strand_id
1 'polypeptide(L)' 'MEITLSEKDADDWVYRGEGAANLVLAYIGSSPAFVCSSFSL' A
#
# COMPACT_ATOMS: atom_id res chain seq x y z
N MET A 1 -16.08 -3.00 -0.52
CA MET A 1 -16.14 -1.55 -0.25
C MET A 1 -14.95 -0.93 -0.95
N GLU A 2 -15.18 0.10 -1.76
CA GLU A 2 -14.11 0.80 -2.48
C GLU A 2 -13.31 1.63 -1.48
N ILE A 3 -11.99 1.49 -1.51
CA ILE A 3 -11.07 2.23 -0.65
C ILE A 3 -10.28 3.16 -1.56
N THR A 4 -10.58 4.45 -1.51
CA THR A 4 -9.85 5.47 -2.25
C THR A 4 -8.64 5.91 -1.43
N LEU A 5 -7.44 5.54 -1.87
CA LEU A 5 -6.19 6.03 -1.28
C LEU A 5 -6.06 7.52 -1.59
N SER A 6 -5.82 8.33 -0.56
CA SER A 6 -5.52 9.75 -0.69
C SER A 6 -4.02 10.01 -0.47
N GLU A 7 -3.54 11.19 -0.85
CA GLU A 7 -2.13 11.59 -0.66
C GLU A 7 -1.64 11.41 0.79
N LYS A 8 -2.51 11.66 1.77
CA LYS A 8 -2.22 11.46 3.20
C LYS A 8 -1.87 10.02 3.58
N ASP A 9 -2.39 9.04 2.84
CA ASP A 9 -2.21 7.62 3.14
C ASP A 9 -0.88 7.13 2.57
N ALA A 10 -0.26 7.88 1.63
CA ALA A 10 1.00 7.52 0.98
C ALA A 10 2.17 7.37 1.97
N ASP A 11 2.15 8.12 3.08
CA ASP A 11 3.17 8.05 4.14
C ASP A 11 3.21 6.67 4.82
N ASP A 12 2.06 5.98 4.87
CA ASP A 12 1.94 4.64 5.45
C ASP A 12 2.36 3.52 4.47
N TRP A 13 2.77 3.83 3.24
CA TRP A 13 3.23 2.83 2.25
C TRP A 13 4.73 2.92 2.04
N VAL A 14 5.43 1.82 2.32
CA VAL A 14 6.86 1.69 2.03
C VAL A 14 7.09 0.85 0.79
N TYR A 15 8.10 1.23 0.02
CA TYR A 15 8.58 0.43 -1.09
C TYR A 15 9.12 -0.92 -0.59
N ARG A 16 8.61 -2.02 -1.15
CA ARG A 16 9.06 -3.38 -0.83
C ARG A 16 9.75 -4.07 -1.99
N GLY A 17 9.43 -3.68 -3.22
CA GLY A 17 10.09 -4.17 -4.43
C GLY A 17 9.29 -3.86 -5.68
N GLU A 18 9.86 -4.17 -6.83
CA GLU A 18 9.21 -4.02 -8.13
C GLU A 18 9.48 -5.24 -9.01
N GLY A 19 8.47 -5.65 -9.76
CA GLY A 19 8.59 -6.62 -10.84
C GLY A 19 8.69 -5.92 -12.20
N ALA A 20 8.65 -6.70 -13.28
CA ALA A 20 8.81 -6.16 -14.65
C ALA A 20 7.71 -5.17 -15.09
N ALA A 21 6.57 -5.16 -14.41
CA ALA A 21 5.45 -4.27 -14.72
C ALA A 21 4.73 -3.71 -13.48
N ASN A 22 5.05 -4.19 -12.28
CA ASN A 22 4.27 -3.90 -11.07
C ASN A 22 5.16 -3.37 -9.95
N LEU A 23 4.69 -2.30 -9.30
CA LEU A 23 5.31 -1.75 -8.10
C LEU A 23 4.63 -2.38 -6.86
N VAL A 24 5.43 -2.94 -5.96
CA VAL A 24 4.95 -3.55 -4.71
C VAL A 24 5.26 -2.63 -3.55
N LEU A 25 4.19 -2.16 -2.92
CA LEU A 25 4.24 -1.33 -1.72
C LEU A 25 3.71 -2.15 -0.54
N ALA A 26 4.38 -2.06 0.60
CA ALA A 26 3.93 -2.64 1.85
C ALA A 26 3.35 -1.54 2.74
N TYR A 27 2.17 -1.80 3.28
CA TYR A 27 1.57 -0.93 4.27
C TYR A 27 2.25 -1.13 5.63
N ILE A 28 2.76 -0.05 6.23
CA ILE A 28 3.38 -0.02 7.57
C ILE A 28 2.56 0.77 8.59
N GLY A 29 1.44 1.36 8.16
CA GLY A 29 0.61 2.16 9.05
C GLY A 29 -0.08 1.32 10.13
N SER A 30 -0.67 2.02 11.09
CA SER A 30 -1.38 1.40 12.22
C SER A 30 -2.85 1.13 11.94
N SER A 31 -3.35 1.39 10.72
CA SER A 31 -4.76 1.18 10.40
C SER A 31 -5.06 -0.32 10.23
N PRO A 32 -5.94 -0.91 11.07
CA PRO A 32 -6.29 -2.33 11.01
C PRO A 32 -6.98 -2.73 9.69
N ALA A 33 -7.44 -1.75 8.90
CA ALA A 33 -8.00 -1.98 7.57
C ALA A 33 -6.95 -2.39 6.51
N PHE A 34 -5.67 -2.07 6.75
CA PHE A 34 -4.58 -2.28 5.79
C PHE A 34 -3.44 -3.15 6.34
N VAL A 35 -3.43 -3.48 7.63
CA VAL A 35 -2.54 -4.46 8.29
C VAL A 35 -2.87 -5.87 7.79
N CYS A 36 -2.50 -6.17 6.53
CA CYS A 36 -2.43 -7.46 5.81
C CYS A 36 -2.64 -7.31 4.29
N SER A 37 -2.87 -6.09 3.79
CA SER A 37 -3.20 -5.85 2.38
C SER A 37 -1.94 -5.61 1.56
N SER A 38 -1.53 -6.59 0.74
CA SER A 38 -0.47 -6.39 -0.26
C SER A 38 -1.06 -5.65 -1.46
N PHE A 39 -0.57 -4.43 -1.74
CA PHE A 39 -1.00 -3.66 -2.89
C PHE A 39 -0.02 -3.87 -4.04
N SER A 40 -0.55 -4.26 -5.20
CA SER A 40 0.16 -4.37 -6.46
C SER A 40 -0.59 -3.52 -7.48
N LEU A 41 0.12 -2.54 -8.05
CA LEU A 41 -0.32 -1.78 -9.23
C LEU A 41 0.08 -2.50 -10.51
#